data_AF-A0A3D4IN27-F1
#
_entry.id   AF-A0A3D4IN27-F1
#
_cell.length_a   1.000
_cell.length_b   1.000
_cell.length_c   1.000
_cell.angle_alpha   90.00
_cell.angle_beta   90.00
_cell.angle_gamma   90.00
#
_symmetry.space_group_name_H-M   'P 1'
#
loop_
_entity.id
_entity.type
_entity.pdbx_description
1 polymer ?
#
loop_
_entity_poly.entity_id
_entity_poly.type
_entity_poly.pdbx_seq_one_letter_code
_entity_poly.pdbx_strand_id
1 'polypeptide(L)'
;QPLAMAKQLTVGTYNPMKGEDMDKLLAAHRGQTVLLSGHSNTTPWVANYFLGSNVYPDFTDADYDNLLVLSVIEKGNATVTWINFGKPTP
;
A
#
# COMPACT_ATOMS: atom_id res chain seq x y z
N GLN A 1 0.59 -4.03 21.79
CA GLN A 1 0.90 -5.32 21.13
C GLN A 1 0.73 -5.13 19.61
N PRO A 2 1.67 -5.59 18.76
CA PRO A 2 1.51 -5.55 17.30
C PRO A 2 0.19 -6.20 16.87
N LEU A 3 -0.50 -5.62 15.87
CA LEU A 3 -1.82 -6.08 15.44
C LEU A 3 -1.83 -7.57 15.05
N ALA A 4 -0.79 -8.02 14.36
CA ALA A 4 -0.63 -9.42 13.97
C ALA A 4 -0.63 -10.37 15.18
N MET A 5 0.12 -10.02 16.24
CA MET A 5 0.14 -10.81 17.47
C MET A 5 -1.22 -10.79 18.19
N ALA A 6 -1.90 -9.64 18.23
CA ALA A 6 -3.23 -9.52 18.85
C ALA A 6 -4.30 -10.34 18.12
N LYS A 7 -4.08 -10.61 16.83
CA LYS A 7 -4.95 -11.43 15.97
C LYS A 7 -4.45 -12.87 15.79
N GLN A 8 -3.39 -13.28 16.51
CA GLN A 8 -2.75 -14.59 16.37
C GLN A 8 -2.37 -14.94 14.92
N LEU A 9 -1.97 -13.93 14.13
CA LEU A 9 -1.54 -14.09 12.76
C LEU A 9 -0.04 -14.34 12.70
N THR A 10 0.38 -15.23 11.80
CA THR A 10 1.80 -15.44 11.46
C THR A 10 2.38 -14.16 10.86
N VAL A 11 3.49 -13.68 11.43
CA VAL A 11 4.20 -12.52 10.90
C VAL A 11 5.09 -12.96 9.73
N GLY A 12 4.83 -12.42 8.54
CA GLY A 12 5.72 -12.54 7.39
C GLY A 12 6.59 -11.31 7.23
N THR A 13 7.86 -11.49 6.85
CA THR A 13 8.76 -10.39 6.49
C THR A 13 8.78 -10.20 4.98
N TYR A 14 8.72 -8.96 4.52
CA TYR A 14 8.82 -8.59 3.11
C TYR A 14 9.55 -7.26 2.98
N ASN A 15 10.15 -6.98 1.81
CA ASN A 15 10.67 -5.66 1.49
C ASN A 15 9.66 -4.91 0.60
N PRO A 16 8.99 -3.84 1.09
CA PRO A 16 7.97 -3.13 0.32
C PRO A 16 8.51 -2.45 -0.95
N MET A 17 9.82 -2.14 -1.01
CA MET A 17 10.45 -1.52 -2.18
C MET A 17 11.11 -2.55 -3.11
N LYS A 18 10.86 -3.84 -2.87
CA LYS A 18 11.28 -4.93 -3.74
C LYS A 18 10.08 -5.48 -4.50
N GLY A 19 10.05 -5.24 -5.80
CA GLY A 19 8.91 -5.62 -6.65
C GLY A 19 8.54 -7.09 -6.55
N GLU A 20 9.51 -8.00 -6.46
CA GLU A 20 9.23 -9.43 -6.38
C GLU A 20 8.47 -9.83 -5.09
N ASP A 21 8.63 -9.08 -4.01
CA ASP A 21 7.89 -9.35 -2.77
C ASP A 21 6.45 -8.83 -2.88
N MET A 22 6.22 -7.74 -3.61
CA MET A 22 4.88 -7.26 -3.95
C MET A 22 4.15 -8.20 -4.92
N ASP A 23 4.88 -8.77 -5.89
CA ASP A 23 4.35 -9.77 -6.82
C ASP A 23 3.93 -11.04 -6.06
N LYS A 24 4.74 -11.51 -5.10
CA LYS A 24 4.39 -12.64 -4.22
C LYS A 24 3.15 -12.34 -3.38
N LEU A 25 3.06 -11.13 -2.81
CA LEU A 25 1.91 -10.71 -2.01
C LEU A 25 0.63 -10.72 -2.85
N LEU A 26 0.66 -10.17 -4.07
CA LEU A 26 -0.48 -10.19 -4.99
C LEU A 26 -0.88 -11.62 -5.38
N ALA A 27 0.09 -12.49 -5.65
CA ALA A 27 -0.16 -13.88 -6.01
C ALA A 27 -0.77 -14.68 -4.85
N ALA A 28 -0.30 -14.48 -3.62
CA ALA A 28 -0.76 -15.19 -2.43
C ALA A 28 -2.16 -14.76 -1.96
N HIS A 29 -2.58 -13.54 -2.26
CA HIS A 29 -3.83 -12.94 -1.76
C HIS A 29 -4.83 -12.59 -2.88
N ARG A 30 -4.82 -13.34 -3.99
CA ARG A 30 -5.79 -13.14 -5.08
C ARG A 30 -7.23 -13.23 -4.57
N GLY A 31 -8.05 -12.23 -4.90
CA GLY A 31 -9.46 -12.15 -4.50
C GLY A 31 -9.67 -11.71 -3.04
N GLN A 32 -8.62 -11.40 -2.29
CA GLN A 32 -8.70 -10.89 -0.93
C GLN A 32 -8.41 -9.40 -0.88
N THR A 33 -8.75 -8.76 0.25
CA THR A 33 -8.34 -7.39 0.55
C THR A 33 -7.13 -7.43 1.47
N VAL A 34 -6.04 -6.77 1.06
CA VAL A 34 -4.83 -6.63 1.87
C VAL A 34 -4.68 -5.17 2.29
N LEU A 35 -4.41 -4.95 3.57
CA LEU A 35 -4.04 -3.63 4.09
C LEU A 35 -2.51 -3.54 4.21
N LEU A 36 -1.93 -2.56 3.53
CA LEU A 36 -0.52 -2.20 3.65
C LEU A 36 -0.42 -0.89 4.44
N SER A 37 0.26 -0.92 5.57
CA SER A 37 0.62 0.29 6.33
C SER A 37 2.09 0.57 6.09
N GLY A 38 2.37 1.68 5.40
CA GLY A 38 3.71 2.08 4.98
C GLY A 38 4.08 3.49 5.42
N HIS A 39 5.26 3.91 4.98
CA HIS A 39 5.81 5.26 5.15
C HIS A 39 5.51 6.17 3.94
N SER A 40 5.89 7.44 4.06
CA SER A 40 5.69 8.51 3.07
C SER A 40 6.28 8.23 1.70
N ASN A 41 7.35 7.43 1.62
CA ASN A 41 7.97 7.01 0.35
C ASN A 41 7.50 5.61 -0.11
N THR A 42 7.30 4.68 0.81
CA THR A 42 6.92 3.30 0.45
C THR A 42 5.48 3.17 -0.04
N THR A 43 4.55 3.95 0.53
CA THR A 43 3.13 3.91 0.14
C THR A 43 2.91 4.36 -1.31
N PRO A 44 3.41 5.54 -1.76
CA PRO A 44 3.27 5.94 -3.16
C PRO A 44 4.10 5.04 -4.09
N TRP A 45 5.25 4.53 -3.65
CA TRP A 45 6.04 3.58 -4.43
C TRP A 45 5.27 2.32 -4.78
N VAL A 46 4.60 1.68 -3.81
CA VAL A 46 3.81 0.47 -4.04
C VAL A 46 2.65 0.74 -5.00
N ALA A 47 1.99 1.91 -4.87
CA ALA A 47 0.94 2.32 -5.79
C ALA A 47 1.44 2.44 -7.23
N ASN A 48 2.54 3.16 -7.44
CA ASN A 48 3.17 3.31 -8.74
C ASN A 48 3.64 1.97 -9.32
N TYR A 49 4.17 1.09 -8.47
CA TYR A 49 4.63 -0.23 -8.87
C TYR A 49 3.50 -1.07 -9.48
N PHE A 50 2.33 -1.12 -8.83
CA PHE A 50 1.17 -1.85 -9.35
C PHE A 50 0.49 -1.13 -10.52
N LEU A 51 0.53 0.20 -10.55
CA LEU A 51 0.03 1.00 -11.66
C LEU A 51 0.90 0.88 -12.92
N GLY A 52 2.17 0.52 -12.79
CA GLY A 52 3.14 0.49 -13.89
C GLY A 52 3.54 1.88 -14.40
N SER A 53 3.25 2.93 -13.64
CA SER A 53 3.60 4.32 -13.96
C SER A 53 3.91 5.12 -12.70
N ASN A 54 4.73 6.16 -12.82
CA ASN A 54 5.22 6.95 -11.71
C ASN A 54 4.37 8.22 -11.53
N VAL A 55 3.15 8.06 -11.01
CA VAL A 55 2.14 9.14 -10.92
C VAL A 55 2.10 9.77 -9.53
N TYR A 56 2.36 9.00 -8.48
CA TYR A 56 2.33 9.45 -7.09
C TYR A 56 3.75 9.77 -6.60
N PRO A 57 4.09 11.02 -6.29
CA PRO A 57 5.37 11.34 -5.68
C PRO A 57 5.43 10.84 -4.23
N ASP A 58 6.64 10.83 -3.67
CA ASP A 58 6.82 10.66 -2.22
C ASP A 58 6.02 11.73 -1.47
N PHE A 59 5.32 11.31 -0.42
CA PHE A 59 4.59 12.23 0.45
C PHE A 59 5.58 13.04 1.29
N THR A 60 5.21 14.29 1.61
CA THR A 60 6.02 15.09 2.53
C THR A 60 5.88 14.59 3.97
N ASP A 61 6.81 14.91 4.85
CA ASP A 61 6.74 14.48 6.26
C ASP A 61 5.50 15.02 7.00
N ALA A 62 4.91 16.11 6.52
CA ALA A 62 3.69 16.72 7.08
C ALA A 62 2.40 16.20 6.42
N ASP A 63 2.50 15.32 5.42
CA ASP A 63 1.38 14.81 4.65
C ASP A 63 0.87 13.49 5.25
N TYR A 64 -0.04 13.64 6.21
CA TYR A 64 -0.70 12.54 6.91
C TYR A 64 -2.07 12.21 6.29
N ASP A 65 -2.69 11.14 6.79
CA ASP A 65 -4.06 10.74 6.43
C ASP A 65 -4.29 10.38 4.96
N ASN A 66 -3.24 9.88 4.30
CA ASN A 66 -3.30 9.34 2.95
C ASN A 66 -3.77 7.89 2.95
N LEU A 67 -4.92 7.64 2.34
CA LEU A 67 -5.46 6.31 2.06
C LEU A 67 -5.53 6.08 0.56
N LEU A 68 -4.72 5.15 0.05
CA LEU A 68 -4.74 4.74 -1.34
C LEU A 68 -5.43 3.39 -1.44
N VAL A 69 -6.55 3.35 -2.16
CA VAL A 69 -7.28 2.11 -2.46
C VAL A 69 -6.94 1.68 -3.88
N LEU A 70 -6.22 0.56 -3.98
CA LEU A 70 -5.79 -0.01 -5.26
C LEU A 70 -6.69 -1.18 -5.64
N SER A 71 -7.18 -1.20 -6.88
CA SER A 71 -7.77 -2.39 -7.49
C SER A 71 -6.82 -2.92 -8.55
N VAL A 72 -6.18 -4.06 -8.27
CA VAL A 72 -5.12 -4.64 -9.12
C VAL A 72 -5.66 -5.87 -9.85
N ILE A 73 -5.84 -5.77 -11.17
CA ILE A 73 -6.19 -6.93 -12.01
C ILE A 73 -4.92 -7.74 -12.28
N GLU A 74 -3.88 -7.03 -12.70
CA GLU A 74 -2.52 -7.50 -12.90
C GLU A 74 -1.55 -6.30 -12.81
N LYS A 75 -0.25 -6.56 -12.71
CA LYS A 75 0.77 -5.51 -12.64
C LYS A 75 0.71 -4.65 -13.92
N GLY A 76 0.68 -3.33 -13.76
CA GLY A 76 0.51 -2.38 -14.86
C GLY A 76 -0.94 -2.17 -15.28
N ASN A 77 -1.89 -2.88 -14.67
CA ASN A 77 -3.33 -2.74 -14.87
C ASN A 77 -4.02 -2.66 -13.51
N ALA A 78 -3.74 -1.56 -12.82
CA ALA A 78 -4.35 -1.20 -11.56
C ALA A 78 -5.10 0.12 -11.69
N THR A 79 -6.13 0.30 -10.88
CA THR A 79 -6.73 1.62 -10.64
C THR A 79 -6.47 2.04 -9.21
N VAL A 80 -6.33 3.34 -8.98
CA VAL A 80 -6.05 3.91 -7.66
C VAL A 80 -7.06 4.99 -7.35
N THR A 81 -7.70 4.89 -6.19
CA THR A 81 -8.46 5.97 -5.58
C THR A 81 -7.65 6.50 -4.40
N TRP A 82 -7.25 7.77 -4.48
CA TRP A 82 -6.54 8.45 -3.39
C TRP A 82 -7.52 9.29 -2.58
N ILE A 83 -7.62 8.97 -1.30
CA ILE A 83 -8.43 9.69 -0.31
C ILE A 83 -7.46 10.35 0.67
N ASN A 84 -7.62 11.66 0.89
CA ASN A 84 -6.85 12.42 1.86
C ASN A 84 -7.84 13.09 2.82
N PHE A 85 -7.70 12.83 4.12
CA PHE A 85 -8.60 13.37 5.16
C PHE A 85 -8.10 14.69 5.78
N GLY A 86 -7.10 15.32 5.17
CA GLY A 86 -6.18 16.31 5.73
C GLY A 86 -6.70 17.67 6.22
N LYS A 87 -7.79 17.72 7.00
CA LYS A 87 -8.01 18.79 7.98
C LYS A 87 -8.71 18.24 9.24
N PRO A 88 -8.23 18.59 10.45
CA PRO A 88 -9.09 18.52 11.63
C PRO A 88 -10.36 19.32 11.35
N THR A 89 -11.50 18.74 11.66
CA THR A 89 -12.77 19.50 11.73
C THR A 89 -12.60 20.59 12.81
N PRO A 90 -12.96 21.86 12.56
CA PRO A 90 -12.91 22.92 13.58
C PRO A 90 -13.68 22.57 14.84
#